data_AF-A0AAD8J9Q4-F1
#
_entry.id   AF-A0AAD8J9Q4-F1
#
_cell.length_a   1.000
_cell.length_b   1.000
_cell.length_c   1.000
_cell.angle_alpha   90.00
_cell.angle_beta   90.00
_cell.angle_gamma   90.00
#
_symmetry.space_group_name_H-M   'P 1'
#
loop_
_entity.id
_entity.type
_entity.pdbx_description
1 polymer ?
#
loop_
_entity_poly.entity_id
_entity_poly.type
_entity_poly.pdbx_seq_one_letter_code
_entity_poly.pdbx_strand_id
1 'polypeptide(L)'
;MARIRKDVVDFHGEMVLLMNYSNINYTGLAKILKKYDKRTGGLLRLPFIQMILEQPFFITDPISMLIKECESSIDAMFPVAASKKKRKREEDEYEEAVVVNGGVVFRNAVAALQTMQELRKGSSTYGHFSLPPLKLPDSDFFSSFQLHSPIAII
;
A
#
# COMPACT_ATOMS: atom_id res chain seq x y z
N MET A 1 13.32 -12.33 -21.46
CA MET A 1 13.44 -12.67 -20.03
C MET A 1 13.42 -11.46 -19.10
N ALA A 2 14.26 -10.43 -19.31
CA ALA A 2 14.28 -9.26 -18.42
C ALA A 2 12.94 -8.48 -18.36
N ARG A 3 12.26 -8.29 -19.50
CA ARG A 3 10.93 -7.65 -19.56
C ARG A 3 9.85 -8.42 -18.79
N ILE A 4 9.73 -9.72 -19.04
CA ILE A 4 8.77 -10.60 -18.34
C ILE A 4 8.96 -10.54 -16.82
N ARG A 5 10.22 -10.55 -16.33
CA ARG A 5 10.50 -10.41 -14.90
C ARG A 5 10.03 -9.07 -14.33
N LYS A 6 10.24 -7.98 -15.08
CA LYS A 6 9.74 -6.65 -14.71
C LYS A 6 8.21 -6.65 -14.67
N ASP A 7 7.55 -7.16 -15.69
CA ASP A 7 6.09 -7.17 -15.81
C ASP A 7 5.43 -7.97 -14.67
N VAL A 8 6.05 -9.09 -14.25
CA VAL A 8 5.58 -9.88 -13.09
C VAL A 8 5.70 -9.10 -11.78
N VAL A 9 6.80 -8.38 -11.57
CA VAL A 9 7.00 -7.55 -10.36
C VAL A 9 6.05 -6.33 -10.37
N ASP A 10 5.87 -5.69 -11.52
CA ASP A 10 4.94 -4.56 -11.67
C ASP A 10 3.49 -5.05 -11.41
N PHE A 11 3.09 -6.21 -11.94
CA PHE A 11 1.79 -6.84 -11.68
C PHE A 11 1.56 -7.18 -10.20
N HIS A 12 2.56 -7.75 -9.51
CA HIS A 12 2.50 -7.97 -8.06
C HIS A 12 2.25 -6.66 -7.31
N GLY A 13 3.00 -5.62 -7.64
CA GLY A 13 2.86 -4.32 -7.00
C GLY A 13 1.49 -3.68 -7.23
N GLU A 14 0.91 -3.82 -8.43
CA GLU A 14 -0.45 -3.37 -8.72
C GLU A 14 -1.50 -4.09 -7.86
N MET A 15 -1.37 -5.41 -7.66
CA MET A 15 -2.27 -6.16 -6.78
C MET A 15 -2.15 -5.73 -5.32
N VAL A 16 -0.92 -5.48 -4.84
CA VAL A 16 -0.68 -4.94 -3.49
C VAL A 16 -1.30 -3.55 -3.34
N LEU A 17 -1.21 -2.70 -4.37
CA LEU A 17 -1.85 -1.39 -4.38
C LEU A 17 -3.37 -1.48 -4.36
N LEU A 18 -3.94 -2.47 -5.06
CA LEU A 18 -5.38 -2.73 -5.05
C LEU A 18 -5.88 -3.15 -3.66
N MET A 19 -5.11 -3.99 -2.95
CA MET A 19 -5.37 -4.33 -1.55
C MET A 19 -5.36 -3.09 -0.65
N ASN A 20 -4.39 -2.19 -0.85
CA ASN A 20 -4.32 -0.94 -0.12
C ASN A 20 -5.52 -0.02 -0.41
N TYR A 21 -5.94 0.09 -1.68
CA TYR A 21 -7.12 0.85 -2.06
C TYR A 21 -8.36 0.39 -1.27
N SER A 22 -8.61 -0.93 -1.21
CA SER A 22 -9.73 -1.48 -0.46
C SER A 22 -9.69 -1.07 1.03
N ASN A 23 -8.53 -1.26 1.67
CA ASN A 23 -8.31 -0.96 3.09
C ASN A 23 -8.53 0.53 3.43
N ILE A 24 -8.00 1.43 2.60
CA ILE A 24 -8.14 2.89 2.81
C ILE A 24 -9.60 3.30 2.65
N ASN A 25 -10.29 2.81 1.61
CA ASN A 25 -11.69 3.16 1.36
C ASN A 25 -12.59 2.65 2.48
N TYR A 26 -12.42 1.40 2.93
CA TYR A 26 -13.14 0.87 4.08
C TYR A 26 -12.93 1.72 5.34
N THR A 27 -11.67 2.08 5.62
CA THR A 27 -11.33 2.93 6.76
C THR A 27 -12.00 4.32 6.66
N GLY A 28 -11.99 4.91 5.46
CA GLY A 28 -12.66 6.19 5.17
C GLY A 28 -14.16 6.12 5.45
N LEU A 29 -14.83 5.09 4.93
CA LEU A 29 -16.25 4.84 5.14
C LEU A 29 -16.57 4.63 6.63
N ALA A 30 -15.81 3.81 7.34
CA ALA A 30 -15.99 3.60 8.77
C ALA A 30 -15.80 4.90 9.58
N LYS A 31 -14.82 5.73 9.21
CA LYS A 31 -14.56 7.03 9.87
C LYS A 31 -15.66 8.05 9.59
N ILE A 32 -16.17 8.16 8.36
CA ILE A 32 -17.24 9.13 8.04
C ILE A 32 -18.57 8.73 8.68
N LEU A 33 -18.90 7.44 8.69
CA LEU A 33 -20.09 6.93 9.39
C LEU A 33 -20.01 7.18 10.90
N LYS A 34 -18.85 6.91 11.51
CA LYS A 34 -18.60 7.25 12.92
C LYS A 34 -18.76 8.76 13.18
N LYS A 35 -18.32 9.61 12.25
CA LYS A 35 -18.46 11.07 12.37
C LYS A 35 -19.92 11.50 12.28
N TYR A 36 -20.70 10.90 11.38
CA TYR A 36 -22.14 11.15 11.24
C TYR A 36 -22.87 10.82 12.55
N ASP A 37 -22.76 9.57 13.04
CA ASP A 37 -23.45 9.13 14.26
C ASP A 37 -23.10 10.01 15.46
N LYS A 38 -21.82 10.40 15.60
CA LYS A 38 -21.37 11.31 16.67
C LYS A 38 -21.99 12.71 16.61
N ARG A 39 -22.23 13.23 15.41
CA ARG A 39 -22.76 14.60 15.22
C ARG A 39 -24.28 14.66 15.31
N THR A 40 -24.96 13.61 14.86
CA THR A 40 -26.43 13.59 14.73
C THR A 40 -27.12 12.80 15.85
N GLY A 41 -26.39 11.98 16.60
CA GLY A 41 -26.97 10.99 17.51
C GLY A 41 -27.61 9.80 16.79
N GLY A 42 -27.42 9.69 15.47
CA GLY A 42 -27.91 8.56 14.67
C GLY A 42 -27.16 7.26 14.92
N LEU A 43 -27.68 6.16 14.35
CA LEU A 43 -27.12 4.81 14.44
C LEU A 43 -26.96 4.19 13.05
N LEU A 44 -26.42 4.95 12.09
CA LEU A 44 -26.26 4.48 10.71
C LEU A 44 -25.01 3.62 10.52
N ARG A 45 -23.99 3.73 11.37
CA ARG A 45 -22.72 3.03 11.16
C ARG A 45 -22.88 1.53 11.06
N LEU A 46 -23.63 0.90 11.96
CA LEU A 46 -23.76 -0.56 12.00
C LEU A 46 -24.39 -1.13 10.72
N PRO A 47 -25.59 -0.71 10.29
CA PRO A 47 -26.22 -1.26 9.08
C PRO A 47 -25.39 -0.98 7.82
N PHE A 48 -24.77 0.20 7.71
CA PHE A 48 -23.92 0.51 6.54
C PHE A 48 -22.63 -0.31 6.52
N ILE A 49 -21.99 -0.58 7.66
CA ILE A 49 -20.79 -1.42 7.69
C ILE A 49 -21.12 -2.83 7.24
N GLN A 50 -22.23 -3.43 7.69
CA GLN A 50 -22.65 -4.75 7.22
C GLN A 50 -22.79 -4.80 5.70
N MET A 51 -23.46 -3.80 5.12
CA MET A 51 -23.60 -3.68 3.67
C MET A 51 -22.25 -3.52 2.94
N ILE A 52 -21.31 -2.76 3.52
CA ILE A 52 -19.98 -2.53 2.95
C ILE A 52 -19.14 -3.82 2.92
N LEU A 53 -19.23 -4.67 3.94
CA LEU A 53 -18.47 -5.92 4.03
C LEU A 53 -18.81 -6.91 2.90
N GLU A 54 -20.01 -6.78 2.32
CA GLU A 54 -20.48 -7.59 1.19
C GLU A 54 -20.15 -6.97 -0.17
N GLN A 55 -19.61 -5.75 -0.21
CA GLN A 55 -19.31 -5.09 -1.48
C GLN A 55 -18.06 -5.68 -2.14
N PRO A 56 -18.06 -5.82 -3.48
CA PRO A 56 -16.92 -6.41 -4.21
C PRO A 56 -15.58 -5.73 -3.95
N PHE A 57 -15.56 -4.42 -3.68
CA PHE A 57 -14.31 -3.71 -3.40
C PHE A 57 -13.67 -4.13 -2.07
N PHE A 58 -14.44 -4.69 -1.13
CA PHE A 58 -13.96 -5.15 0.18
C PHE A 58 -13.56 -6.63 0.16
N ILE A 59 -14.09 -7.42 -0.78
CA ILE A 59 -13.80 -8.85 -0.90
C ILE A 59 -12.40 -9.03 -1.54
N THR A 60 -11.37 -9.03 -0.70
CA THR A 60 -9.98 -9.07 -1.15
C THR A 60 -9.31 -10.44 -1.04
N ASP A 61 -10.01 -11.47 -0.54
CA ASP A 61 -9.43 -12.80 -0.36
C ASP A 61 -8.84 -13.39 -1.65
N PRO A 62 -9.51 -13.30 -2.83
CA PRO A 62 -8.92 -13.78 -4.08
C PRO A 62 -7.64 -13.03 -4.46
N ILE A 63 -7.60 -11.71 -4.25
CA ILE A 63 -6.41 -10.88 -4.51
C ILE A 63 -5.27 -11.32 -3.59
N SER A 64 -5.56 -11.60 -2.31
CA SER A 64 -4.55 -12.04 -1.36
C SER A 64 -3.92 -13.38 -1.75
N MET A 65 -4.70 -14.30 -2.35
CA MET A 65 -4.20 -15.57 -2.87
C MET A 65 -3.31 -15.35 -4.10
N LEU A 66 -3.75 -14.53 -5.04
CA LEU A 66 -2.98 -14.19 -6.25
C LEU A 66 -1.64 -13.52 -5.92
N ILE A 67 -1.61 -12.63 -4.91
CA ILE A 67 -0.38 -12.01 -4.44
C ILE A 67 0.61 -13.09 -3.95
N LYS A 68 0.17 -14.05 -3.13
CA LYS A 68 1.03 -15.13 -2.60
C LYS A 68 1.56 -16.06 -3.70
N GLU A 69 0.72 -16.38 -4.68
CA GLU A 69 1.13 -17.18 -5.84
C GLU A 69 2.17 -16.43 -6.69
N CYS A 70 1.97 -15.12 -6.86
CA CYS A 70 2.89 -14.26 -7.57
C CYS A 70 4.23 -14.12 -6.82
N GLU A 71 4.22 -13.98 -5.50
CA GLU A 71 5.42 -13.98 -4.65
C GLU A 71 6.23 -15.27 -4.81
N SER A 72 5.56 -16.42 -4.76
CA SER A 72 6.19 -17.73 -4.97
C SER A 72 6.83 -17.85 -6.36
N SER A 73 6.17 -17.27 -7.37
CA SER A 73 6.69 -17.23 -8.74
C SER A 73 7.89 -16.30 -8.88
N ILE A 74 7.86 -15.13 -8.24
CA ILE A 74 8.98 -14.18 -8.19
C ILE A 74 10.19 -14.83 -7.53
N ASP A 75 10.03 -15.47 -6.38
CA ASP A 75 11.11 -16.16 -5.66
C ASP A 75 11.78 -17.23 -6.52
N ALA A 76 11.00 -17.98 -7.30
CA ALA A 76 11.51 -18.96 -8.24
C ALA A 76 12.30 -18.33 -9.42
N MET A 77 11.91 -17.14 -9.88
CA MET A 77 12.59 -16.41 -10.96
C MET A 77 13.89 -15.72 -10.52
N PHE A 78 14.03 -15.41 -9.24
CA PHE A 78 15.19 -14.72 -8.65
C PHE A 78 15.86 -15.54 -7.52
N PRO A 79 16.46 -16.70 -7.83
CA PRO A 79 17.09 -17.54 -6.81
C PRO A 79 18.29 -16.83 -6.15
N VAL A 80 18.20 -16.67 -4.82
CA VAL A 80 19.14 -15.93 -3.96
C VAL A 80 20.60 -16.36 -4.13
N ALA A 81 20.86 -17.61 -4.53
CA ALA A 81 22.20 -18.19 -4.65
C ALA A 81 23.07 -17.62 -5.79
N ALA A 82 22.48 -17.11 -6.88
CA ALA A 82 23.23 -16.58 -8.03
C ALA A 82 23.78 -15.14 -7.81
N SER A 83 23.29 -14.46 -6.78
CA SER A 83 23.54 -13.03 -6.54
C SER A 83 24.93 -12.71 -5.94
N LYS A 84 25.64 -13.66 -5.32
CA LYS A 84 26.89 -13.32 -4.58
C LYS A 84 28.10 -12.95 -5.45
N LYS A 85 28.10 -13.27 -6.76
CA LYS A 85 29.24 -13.00 -7.67
C LYS A 85 29.05 -11.81 -8.64
N LYS A 86 27.84 -11.27 -8.77
CA LYS A 86 27.49 -10.23 -9.77
C LYS A 86 27.15 -8.85 -9.19
N ARG A 87 27.18 -8.69 -7.87
CA ARG A 87 26.68 -7.49 -7.16
C ARG A 87 27.47 -6.20 -7.40
N LYS A 88 28.79 -6.25 -7.58
CA LYS A 88 29.63 -5.03 -7.64
C LYS A 88 29.58 -4.20 -8.94
N ARG A 89 28.93 -4.65 -10.02
CA ARG A 89 28.85 -3.87 -11.28
C ARG A 89 27.43 -3.58 -11.75
N GLU A 90 26.45 -4.37 -11.31
CA GLU A 90 25.04 -4.18 -11.68
C GLU A 90 24.27 -3.33 -10.65
N GLU A 91 24.76 -3.23 -9.40
CA GLU A 91 24.11 -2.42 -8.33
C GLU A 91 24.12 -0.90 -8.65
N ASP A 92 25.17 -0.36 -9.29
CA ASP A 92 25.24 1.07 -9.64
C ASP A 92 24.29 1.45 -10.80
N GLU A 93 24.11 0.57 -11.80
CA GLU A 93 23.26 0.82 -12.98
C GLU A 93 21.77 0.55 -12.70
N TYR A 94 21.46 -0.39 -11.79
CA TYR A 94 20.10 -0.65 -11.31
C TYR A 94 19.61 0.43 -10.34
N GLU A 95 20.46 0.93 -9.43
CA GLU A 95 20.13 2.06 -8.55
C GLU A 95 19.80 3.32 -9.36
N GLU A 96 20.62 3.66 -10.36
CA GLU A 96 20.37 4.84 -11.21
C GLU A 96 19.09 4.69 -12.07
N ALA A 97 18.82 3.50 -12.62
CA ALA A 97 17.59 3.24 -13.38
C ALA A 97 16.32 3.21 -12.50
N VAL A 98 16.40 2.76 -11.25
CA VAL A 98 15.28 2.76 -10.29
C VAL A 98 15.04 4.16 -9.72
N VAL A 99 16.09 4.97 -9.53
CA VAL A 99 15.98 6.36 -9.05
C VAL A 99 15.47 7.30 -10.14
N VAL A 100 15.92 7.12 -11.40
CA VAL A 100 15.50 7.97 -12.54
C VAL A 100 14.17 7.51 -13.14
N ASN A 101 13.87 6.20 -13.13
CA ASN A 101 12.68 5.62 -13.75
C ASN A 101 11.83 4.83 -12.73
N GLY A 102 11.81 5.27 -11.47
CA GLY A 102 11.00 4.68 -10.40
C GLY A 102 9.56 4.53 -10.89
N GLY A 103 9.21 3.29 -11.25
CA GLY A 103 8.01 3.00 -12.02
C GLY A 103 6.77 3.54 -11.33
N VAL A 104 5.70 3.76 -12.09
CA VAL A 104 4.41 4.25 -11.58
C VAL A 104 3.97 3.45 -10.34
N VAL A 105 4.17 2.13 -10.36
CA VAL A 105 3.90 1.21 -9.25
C VAL A 105 4.71 1.54 -7.99
N PHE A 106 6.02 1.80 -8.12
CA PHE A 106 6.87 2.16 -6.99
C PHE A 106 6.42 3.48 -6.35
N ARG A 107 6.19 4.52 -7.16
CA ARG A 107 5.69 5.82 -6.67
C ARG A 107 4.35 5.68 -5.95
N ASN A 108 3.43 4.89 -6.53
CA ASN A 108 2.14 4.61 -5.91
C ASN A 108 2.29 3.84 -4.58
N ALA A 109 3.25 2.90 -4.50
CA ALA A 109 3.54 2.15 -3.28
C ALA A 109 4.07 3.06 -2.17
N VAL A 110 4.98 3.98 -2.51
CA VAL A 110 5.44 5.02 -1.57
C VAL A 110 4.27 5.86 -1.07
N ALA A 111 3.42 6.34 -1.97
CA ALA A 111 2.24 7.15 -1.62
C ALA A 111 1.26 6.39 -0.71
N ALA A 112 1.03 5.11 -1.00
CA ALA A 112 0.22 4.21 -0.20
C ALA A 112 0.77 4.06 1.23
N LEU A 113 2.08 3.82 1.36
CA LEU A 113 2.75 3.68 2.67
C LEU A 113 2.71 4.97 3.48
N GLN A 114 2.94 6.13 2.86
CA GLN A 114 2.83 7.43 3.52
C GLN A 114 1.39 7.68 4.01
N THR A 115 0.39 7.44 3.17
CA THR A 115 -1.03 7.57 3.54
C THR A 115 -1.38 6.67 4.73
N MET A 116 -0.90 5.42 4.70
CA MET A 116 -1.03 4.45 5.77
C MET A 116 -0.35 4.89 7.07
N GLN A 117 0.78 5.58 6.99
CA GLN A 117 1.49 6.14 8.13
C GLN A 117 0.70 7.29 8.75
N GLU A 118 0.20 8.23 7.94
CA GLU A 118 -0.61 9.37 8.40
C GLU A 118 -1.92 8.91 9.05
N LEU A 119 -2.60 7.92 8.48
CA LEU A 119 -3.82 7.34 9.06
C LEU A 119 -3.59 6.76 10.47
N ARG A 120 -2.34 6.36 10.78
CA ARG A 120 -1.92 5.77 12.06
C ARG A 120 -1.27 6.77 13.02
N LYS A 121 -0.68 7.87 12.52
CA LYS A 121 -0.04 8.92 13.34
C LYS A 121 -1.04 9.69 14.21
N GLY A 122 -2.31 9.76 13.84
CA GLY A 122 -3.28 10.57 14.58
C GLY A 122 -4.71 10.04 14.52
N SER A 123 -5.24 9.68 15.69
CA SER A 123 -6.68 9.69 15.95
C SER A 123 -6.94 10.72 17.04
N SER A 124 -7.85 11.66 16.81
CA SER A 124 -8.22 12.68 17.81
C SER A 124 -8.79 12.09 19.11
N THR A 125 -9.09 10.78 19.10
CA THR A 125 -9.35 9.98 20.29
C THR A 125 -8.59 8.65 20.15
N TYR A 126 -7.59 8.44 21.00
CA TYR A 126 -6.92 7.15 21.13
C TYR A 126 -7.86 6.15 21.82
N GLY A 127 -8.00 4.93 21.29
CA GLY A 127 -8.86 3.90 21.88
C GLY A 127 -8.63 2.53 21.23
N HIS A 128 -9.38 1.51 21.66
CA HIS A 128 -9.23 0.13 21.17
C HIS A 128 -9.40 -0.03 19.64
N PHE A 129 -10.07 0.93 18.98
CA PHE A 129 -10.25 0.94 17.52
C PHE A 129 -9.17 1.72 16.76
N SER A 130 -8.16 2.26 17.45
CA SER A 130 -7.03 2.92 16.80
C SER A 130 -6.14 1.86 16.12
N LEU A 131 -5.70 2.15 14.90
CA LEU A 131 -4.72 1.32 14.23
C LEU A 131 -3.34 1.49 14.91
N PRO A 132 -2.57 0.41 15.11
CA PRO A 132 -1.23 0.50 15.66
C PRO A 132 -0.30 1.25 14.71
N PRO A 133 0.74 1.94 15.22
CA PRO A 133 1.70 2.66 14.38
C PRO A 133 2.44 1.70 13.44
N LEU A 134 2.70 2.17 12.21
CA LEU A 134 3.48 1.42 11.23
C LEU A 134 4.96 1.66 11.51
N LYS A 135 5.72 0.60 11.81
CA LYS A 135 7.18 0.67 11.92
C LYS A 135 7.78 0.39 10.54
N LEU A 136 8.09 1.44 9.80
CA LEU A 136 8.90 1.34 8.59
C LEU A 136 10.38 1.48 8.99
N PRO A 137 11.33 0.80 8.32
CA PRO A 137 12.74 1.11 8.48
C PRO A 137 12.96 2.60 8.15
N ASP A 138 13.63 3.34 9.04
CA ASP A 138 13.94 4.75 8.85
C ASP A 138 14.65 4.91 7.50
N SER A 139 13.98 5.56 6.56
CA SER A 139 14.48 5.68 5.20
C SER A 139 14.21 7.09 4.71
N ASP A 140 15.27 7.89 4.77
CA ASP A 140 15.48 9.10 3.96
C ASP A 140 15.27 8.85 2.45
N PHE A 141 15.06 7.60 2.04
CA PHE A 141 14.66 7.17 0.70
C PHE A 141 13.24 7.62 0.30
N PHE A 142 12.30 7.75 1.23
CA PHE A 142 10.93 8.16 0.88
C PHE A 142 10.74 9.69 0.81
N SER A 143 11.62 10.45 1.47
CA SER A 143 11.57 11.92 1.49
C SER A 143 12.08 12.53 0.18
N SER A 144 12.90 11.83 -0.59
CA SER A 144 13.37 12.26 -1.92
C SER A 144 12.28 12.23 -3.00
N PHE A 145 11.22 11.44 -2.82
CA PHE A 145 10.09 11.32 -3.75
C PHE A 145 8.90 12.21 -3.38
N GLN A 146 9.16 13.40 -2.83
CA GLN A 146 8.13 14.38 -2.44
C GLN A 146 6.99 14.47 -3.46
N LEU A 147 5.85 13.89 -3.09
CA LEU A 147 4.58 14.14 -3.76
C LEU A 147 4.06 15.47 -3.21
N HIS A 148 4.11 16.52 -4.05
CA HIS A 148 3.29 17.70 -3.81
C HIS A 148 1.83 17.26 -3.83
N SER A 149 1.20 17.22 -2.65
CA SER A 149 -0.26 17.12 -2.56
C SER A 149 -0.85 18.38 -3.22
N PRO A 150 -1.64 18.26 -4.30
CA PRO A 150 -2.28 19.41 -4.93
C PRO A 150 -3.44 19.96 -4.08
N ILE A 151 -3.81 19.30 -2.99
CA ILE A 151 -4.93 19.68 -2.14
C ILE A 151 -4.37 20.35 -0.89
N ALA A 152 -4.49 21.67 -0.83
CA ALA A 152 -4.33 22.43 0.40
C ALA A 152 -5.45 22.02 1.37
N ILE A 153 -5.07 21.44 2.51
CA ILE A 153 -5.99 21.23 3.63
C ILE A 153 -6.13 22.58 4.31
N ILE A 154 -7.25 23.26 4.04
CA ILE A 154 -7.70 24.49 4.73
C ILE A 154 -8.40 24.10 6.02
#